data_AF-A0A961CHJ3-F1
#
_entry.id   AF-A0A961CHJ3-F1
#
_cell.length_a   1.000
_cell.length_b   1.000
_cell.length_c   1.000
_cell.angle_alpha   90.00
_cell.angle_beta   90.00
_cell.angle_gamma   90.00
#
_symmetry.space_group_name_H-M   'P 1'
#
loop_
_entity.id
_entity.type
_entity.pdbx_description
1 polymer ?
#
loop_
_entity_poly.entity_id
_entity_poly.type
_entity_poly.pdbx_seq_one_letter_code
_entity_poly.pdbx_strand_id
1 'polypeptide(L)'
;MPRRASGLRRGLEDEFGSAAKAVLQGEPELALIAVERMRSFELRDGWLSVADQLEAWAWLQRGDVAAARPLIERVPEGTVARRCLELGRELTEQDGALQVVPNEVAHLAATGAATAEPDGGGAVALSVLAAEVARRGGAGAIGERLRHSESPDEAAGAAGALRWLSERLRIAGLTDAAHLLDAG
;
A
#
# COMPACT_ATOMS: atom_id res chain seq x y z
N MET A 1 35.33 -9.04 14.76
CA MET A 1 34.23 -9.93 14.29
C MET A 1 32.97 -9.12 14.01
N PRO A 2 32.55 -8.92 12.75
CA PRO A 2 31.24 -8.39 12.40
C PRO A 2 30.49 -9.37 11.47
N ARG A 3 29.73 -10.32 12.03
CA ARG A 3 28.85 -11.21 11.24
C ARG A 3 27.42 -11.32 11.79
N ARG A 4 27.13 -10.76 12.97
CA ARG A 4 25.80 -10.86 13.62
C ARG A 4 24.82 -9.77 13.18
N ALA A 5 25.29 -8.54 12.93
CA ALA A 5 24.41 -7.43 12.55
C ALA A 5 23.78 -7.57 11.14
N SER A 6 24.47 -8.25 10.21
CA SER A 6 23.97 -8.47 8.85
C SER A 6 22.88 -9.54 8.75
N GLY A 7 22.91 -10.54 9.63
CA GLY A 7 21.88 -11.59 9.68
C GLY A 7 20.56 -11.08 10.26
N LEU A 8 20.64 -10.23 11.29
CA LEU A 8 19.45 -9.64 11.93
C LEU A 8 18.69 -8.71 10.98
N ARG A 9 19.42 -7.90 10.20
CA ARG A 9 18.83 -7.01 9.20
C ARG A 9 18.16 -7.78 8.06
N ARG A 10 18.80 -8.83 7.55
CA ARG A 10 18.21 -9.67 6.49
C ARG A 10 16.93 -10.36 6.97
N GLY A 11 16.93 -10.89 8.20
CA GLY A 11 15.73 -11.49 8.79
C GLY A 11 14.57 -10.50 8.91
N LEU A 12 14.83 -9.26 9.33
CA LEU A 12 13.79 -8.22 9.36
C LEU A 12 13.28 -7.85 7.95
N GLU A 13 14.16 -7.73 6.97
CA GLU A 13 13.79 -7.45 5.58
C GLU A 13 12.95 -8.59 4.97
N ASP A 14 13.26 -9.85 5.30
CA ASP A 14 12.53 -11.03 4.88
C ASP A 14 11.12 -11.08 5.49
N GLU A 15 10.98 -10.78 6.79
CA GLU A 15 9.67 -10.73 7.47
C GLU A 15 8.84 -9.54 7.00
N PHE A 16 9.45 -8.38 6.76
CA PHE A 16 8.79 -7.26 6.09
C PHE A 16 8.26 -7.64 4.70
N GLY A 17 9.10 -8.27 3.88
CA GLY A 17 8.69 -8.74 2.56
C GLY A 17 7.53 -9.72 2.64
N SER A 18 7.55 -10.61 3.63
CA SER A 18 6.47 -11.57 3.88
C SER A 18 5.17 -10.89 4.31
N ALA A 19 5.23 -9.95 5.26
CA ALA A 19 4.07 -9.19 5.72
C ALA A 19 3.47 -8.34 4.59
N ALA A 20 4.29 -7.57 3.87
CA ALA A 20 3.85 -6.74 2.76
C ALA A 20 3.21 -7.58 1.65
N LYS A 21 3.81 -8.72 1.31
CA LYS A 21 3.25 -9.65 0.32
C LYS A 21 1.90 -10.21 0.78
N ALA A 22 1.78 -10.67 2.02
CA ALA A 22 0.54 -11.22 2.55
C ALA A 22 -0.59 -10.19 2.53
N VAL A 23 -0.32 -8.94 2.96
CA VAL A 23 -1.29 -7.84 2.85
C VAL A 23 -1.65 -7.57 1.38
N LEU A 24 -0.67 -7.52 0.48
CA LEU A 24 -0.93 -7.30 -0.94
C LEU A 24 -1.78 -8.42 -1.57
N GLN A 25 -1.68 -9.64 -1.07
CA GLN A 25 -2.45 -10.80 -1.53
C GLN A 25 -3.82 -10.94 -0.85
N GLY A 26 -4.12 -10.11 0.15
CA GLY A 26 -5.38 -10.20 0.91
C GLY A 26 -5.38 -11.39 1.87
N GLU A 27 -4.21 -11.74 2.41
CA GLU A 27 -4.01 -12.83 3.38
C GLU A 27 -3.72 -12.25 4.78
N PRO A 28 -4.73 -11.68 5.46
CA PRO A 28 -4.50 -10.88 6.67
C PRO A 28 -3.92 -11.71 7.83
N GLU A 29 -4.27 -12.99 7.97
CA GLU A 29 -3.71 -13.83 9.04
C GLU A 29 -2.20 -14.07 8.85
N LEU A 30 -1.76 -14.27 7.61
CA LEU A 30 -0.33 -14.43 7.31
C LEU A 30 0.42 -13.12 7.49
N ALA A 31 -0.21 -11.99 7.16
CA ALA A 31 0.34 -10.66 7.42
C ALA A 31 0.54 -10.41 8.92
N LEU A 32 -0.46 -10.71 9.75
CA LEU A 32 -0.38 -10.53 11.21
C LEU A 32 0.74 -11.39 11.82
N ILE A 33 0.88 -12.65 11.39
CA ILE A 33 1.97 -13.53 11.84
C ILE A 33 3.34 -12.94 11.46
N ALA A 34 3.50 -12.45 10.23
CA ALA A 34 4.75 -11.85 9.78
C ALA A 34 5.06 -10.53 10.51
N VAL A 35 4.04 -9.70 10.78
CA VAL A 35 4.21 -8.48 11.59
C VAL A 35 4.62 -8.82 13.03
N GLU A 36 4.01 -9.83 13.64
CA GLU A 36 4.41 -10.27 14.99
C GLU A 36 5.89 -10.70 15.02
N ARG A 37 6.34 -11.42 13.99
CA ARG A 37 7.76 -11.76 13.80
C ARG A 37 8.63 -10.52 13.60
N MET A 38 8.19 -9.55 12.81
CA MET A 38 8.90 -8.26 12.68
C MET A 38 9.06 -7.56 14.03
N ARG A 39 8.00 -7.52 14.86
CA ARG A 39 8.03 -6.89 16.20
C ARG A 39 8.92 -7.63 17.20
N SER A 40 9.26 -8.90 16.94
CA SER A 40 10.25 -9.63 17.74
C SER A 40 11.69 -9.12 17.55
N PHE A 41 11.95 -8.34 16.50
CA PHE A 41 13.21 -7.62 16.31
C PHE A 41 13.18 -6.29 17.07
N GLU A 42 14.35 -5.81 17.54
CA GLU A 42 14.49 -4.44 18.04
C GLU A 42 14.31 -3.44 16.88
N LEU A 43 13.07 -3.02 16.66
CA LEU A 43 12.71 -2.12 15.57
C LEU A 43 13.15 -0.69 15.90
N ARG A 44 13.75 -0.02 14.92
CA ARG A 44 13.91 1.45 14.93
C ARG A 44 12.59 2.12 14.54
N ASP A 45 12.40 3.38 14.92
CA ASP A 45 11.16 4.15 14.74
C ASP A 45 10.56 4.07 13.31
N GLY A 46 11.38 4.04 12.27
CA GLY A 46 10.90 3.88 10.88
C GLY A 46 10.27 2.52 10.58
N TRP A 47 10.80 1.42 11.14
CA TRP A 47 10.26 0.08 10.95
C TRP A 47 9.02 -0.19 11.82
N LEU A 48 8.92 0.49 12.97
CA LEU A 48 7.72 0.47 13.80
C LEU A 48 6.52 1.04 13.05
N SER A 49 6.69 2.19 12.39
CA SER A 49 5.65 2.78 11.55
C SER A 49 5.22 1.85 10.41
N VAL A 50 6.16 1.17 9.75
CA VAL A 50 5.84 0.20 8.68
C VAL A 50 5.10 -1.02 9.22
N ALA A 51 5.49 -1.54 10.38
CA ALA A 51 4.77 -2.63 11.04
C ALA A 51 3.34 -2.23 11.42
N ASP A 52 3.15 -1.03 12.01
CA ASP A 52 1.82 -0.49 12.34
C ASP A 52 0.95 -0.33 11.08
N GLN A 53 1.52 0.11 9.95
CA GLN A 53 0.80 0.23 8.68
C GLN A 53 0.34 -1.12 8.13
N LEU A 54 1.23 -2.12 8.11
CA LEU A 54 0.92 -3.46 7.61
C LEU A 54 -0.11 -4.17 8.49
N GLU A 55 0.01 -4.00 9.81
CA GLU A 55 -0.96 -4.53 10.77
C GLU A 55 -2.34 -3.87 10.61
N ALA A 56 -2.38 -2.53 10.48
CA ALA A 56 -3.62 -1.81 10.25
C ALA A 56 -4.33 -2.31 8.98
N TRP A 57 -3.59 -2.53 7.90
CA TRP A 57 -4.14 -3.09 6.67
C TRP A 57 -4.67 -4.51 6.84
N ALA A 58 -3.97 -5.38 7.56
CA ALA A 58 -4.45 -6.72 7.83
C ALA A 58 -5.78 -6.71 8.61
N TRP A 59 -5.92 -5.81 9.59
CA TRP A 59 -7.18 -5.62 10.32
C TRP A 59 -8.31 -5.09 9.42
N LEU A 60 -8.02 -4.12 8.55
CA LEU A 60 -9.00 -3.61 7.58
C LEU A 60 -9.47 -4.69 6.61
N GLN A 61 -8.58 -5.56 6.13
CA GLN A 61 -8.95 -6.69 5.26
C GLN A 61 -9.83 -7.73 5.96
N ARG A 62 -9.74 -7.84 7.29
CA ARG A 62 -10.66 -8.64 8.11
C ARG A 62 -12.01 -7.96 8.36
N GLY A 63 -12.17 -6.71 7.96
CA GLY A 63 -13.31 -5.88 8.31
C GLY A 63 -13.26 -5.33 9.74
N ASP A 64 -12.17 -5.53 10.47
CA ASP A 64 -12.04 -5.07 11.87
C ASP A 64 -11.46 -3.67 11.94
N VAL A 65 -12.34 -2.70 11.68
CA VAL A 65 -12.00 -1.28 11.72
C VAL A 65 -11.64 -0.82 13.14
N ALA A 66 -12.19 -1.47 14.17
CA ALA A 66 -11.91 -1.12 15.56
C ALA A 66 -10.45 -1.46 15.93
N ALA A 67 -9.96 -2.62 15.50
CA ALA A 67 -8.57 -3.03 15.69
C ALA A 67 -7.59 -2.20 14.85
N ALA A 68 -7.97 -1.81 13.63
CA ALA A 68 -7.12 -0.99 12.76
C ALA A 68 -6.93 0.44 13.28
N ARG A 69 -7.98 1.07 13.82
CA ARG A 69 -8.02 2.49 14.20
C ARG A 69 -6.83 3.01 15.03
N PRO A 70 -6.47 2.39 16.17
CA PRO A 70 -5.35 2.88 16.98
C PRO A 70 -4.00 2.79 16.27
N LEU A 71 -3.84 1.86 15.32
CA LEU A 71 -2.62 1.73 14.52
C LEU A 71 -2.55 2.83 13.46
N ILE A 72 -3.69 3.14 12.83
CA ILE A 72 -3.79 4.25 11.89
C ILE A 72 -3.40 5.55 12.60
N GLU A 73 -3.92 5.80 13.82
CA GLU A 73 -3.63 6.99 14.66
C GLU A 73 -2.16 7.18 15.04
N ARG A 74 -1.34 6.12 14.97
CA ARG A 74 0.11 6.23 15.19
C ARG A 74 0.88 6.67 13.95
N VAL A 75 0.29 6.53 12.76
CA VAL A 75 0.91 6.99 11.52
C VAL A 75 0.76 8.52 11.43
N PRO A 76 1.86 9.28 11.22
CA PRO A 76 1.79 10.74 11.23
C PRO A 76 0.78 11.30 10.22
N GLU A 77 0.04 12.31 10.66
CA GLU A 77 -0.88 13.07 9.80
C GLU A 77 -0.14 13.73 8.62
N GLY A 78 -0.85 13.88 7.50
CA GLY A 78 -0.29 14.46 6.27
C GLY A 78 0.61 13.52 5.46
N THR A 79 0.90 12.30 5.94
CA THR A 79 1.66 11.31 5.17
C THR A 79 0.77 10.57 4.16
N VAL A 80 1.38 10.15 3.04
CA VAL A 80 0.72 9.27 2.05
C VAL A 80 0.22 7.98 2.70
N ALA A 81 1.04 7.41 3.60
CA ALA A 81 0.68 6.20 4.34
C ALA A 81 -0.60 6.40 5.17
N ARG A 82 -0.70 7.51 5.91
CA ARG A 82 -1.88 7.85 6.70
C ARG A 82 -3.12 8.00 5.82
N ARG A 83 -3.04 8.76 4.73
CA ARG A 83 -4.19 8.93 3.82
C ARG A 83 -4.63 7.61 3.19
N CYS A 84 -3.67 6.76 2.81
CA CYS A 84 -4.00 5.44 2.25
C CYS A 84 -4.76 4.55 3.24
N LEU A 85 -4.35 4.56 4.50
CA LEU A 85 -5.03 3.82 5.57
C LEU A 85 -6.43 4.37 5.87
N GLU A 86 -6.60 5.69 5.84
CA GLU A 86 -7.92 6.32 5.99
C GLU A 86 -8.85 5.92 4.85
N LEU A 87 -8.38 5.92 3.61
CA LEU A 87 -9.14 5.43 2.46
C LEU A 87 -9.46 3.94 2.58
N GLY A 88 -8.51 3.12 3.04
CA GLY A 88 -8.75 1.70 3.34
C GLY A 88 -9.84 1.51 4.40
N ARG A 89 -9.84 2.35 5.44
CA ARG A 89 -10.90 2.38 6.45
C ARG A 89 -12.24 2.79 5.87
N GLU A 90 -12.29 3.87 5.10
CA GLU A 90 -13.50 4.34 4.43
C GLU A 90 -14.07 3.28 3.49
N LEU A 91 -13.22 2.59 2.71
CA LEU A 91 -13.61 1.43 1.89
C LEU A 91 -14.21 0.28 2.73
N THR A 92 -13.69 0.07 3.93
CA THR A 92 -14.14 -1.03 4.81
C THR A 92 -15.44 -0.66 5.54
N GLU A 93 -15.58 0.59 5.95
CA GLU A 93 -16.78 1.12 6.64
C GLU A 93 -17.94 1.37 5.67
N GLN A 94 -17.66 1.75 4.41
CA GLN A 94 -18.65 2.09 3.39
C GLN A 94 -18.53 1.10 2.23
N ASP A 95 -19.47 0.18 2.12
CA ASP A 95 -19.56 -0.86 1.07
C ASP A 95 -19.87 -0.29 -0.35
N GLY A 96 -19.33 0.87 -0.73
CA GLY A 96 -19.75 1.48 -2.00
C GLY A 96 -19.19 2.84 -2.45
N ALA A 97 -18.30 3.52 -1.73
CA ALA A 97 -17.71 4.77 -2.26
C ALA A 97 -16.58 4.52 -3.30
N LEU A 98 -16.67 3.41 -4.05
CA LEU A 98 -15.75 2.98 -5.09
C LEU A 98 -15.54 4.00 -6.22
N GLN A 99 -16.28 5.12 -6.28
CA GLN A 99 -16.02 6.17 -7.27
C GLN A 99 -15.05 7.25 -6.79
N VAL A 100 -15.03 7.56 -5.48
CA VAL A 100 -14.13 8.58 -4.92
C VAL A 100 -12.73 8.02 -4.77
N VAL A 101 -12.64 6.77 -4.30
CA VAL A 101 -11.36 6.14 -3.99
C VAL A 101 -10.46 5.97 -5.22
N PRO A 102 -10.92 5.54 -6.41
CA PRO A 102 -10.08 5.49 -7.61
C PRO A 102 -9.47 6.83 -7.99
N ASN A 103 -10.19 7.94 -7.84
CA ASN A 103 -9.67 9.27 -8.12
C ASN A 103 -8.55 9.64 -7.14
N GLU A 104 -8.74 9.34 -5.86
CA GLU A 104 -7.72 9.61 -4.85
C GLU A 104 -6.49 8.69 -5.00
N VAL A 105 -6.67 7.41 -5.34
CA VAL A 105 -5.55 6.51 -5.65
C VAL A 105 -4.78 7.01 -6.87
N ALA A 106 -5.48 7.44 -7.92
CA ALA A 106 -4.85 8.02 -9.11
C ALA A 106 -4.03 9.28 -8.75
N HIS A 107 -4.62 10.17 -7.96
CA HIS A 107 -3.94 11.38 -7.50
C HIS A 107 -2.69 11.06 -6.66
N LEU A 108 -2.83 10.21 -5.63
CA LEU A 108 -1.72 9.80 -4.76
C LEU A 108 -0.60 9.09 -5.54
N ALA A 109 -0.95 8.31 -6.57
CA ALA A 109 0.03 7.66 -7.43
C ALA A 109 0.76 8.65 -8.36
N ALA A 110 0.05 9.62 -8.92
CA ALA A 110 0.65 10.69 -9.72
C ALA A 110 1.60 11.54 -8.88
N THR A 111 1.18 11.94 -7.68
CA THR A 111 2.01 12.70 -6.74
C THR A 111 3.18 11.87 -6.23
N GLY A 112 2.96 10.62 -5.82
CA GLY A 112 4.00 9.73 -5.29
C GLY A 112 5.05 9.33 -6.32
N ALA A 113 4.66 9.15 -7.60
CA ALA A 113 5.61 8.92 -8.69
C ALA A 113 6.49 10.15 -8.99
N ALA A 114 5.96 11.36 -8.74
CA ALA A 114 6.69 12.61 -8.91
C ALA A 114 7.58 12.95 -7.71
N THR A 115 7.20 12.56 -6.49
CA THR A 115 7.93 12.92 -5.26
C THR A 115 8.91 11.85 -4.78
N ALA A 116 8.74 10.58 -5.18
CA ALA A 116 9.66 9.46 -4.94
C ALA A 116 10.44 9.53 -3.61
N GLU A 117 9.75 9.82 -2.50
CA GLU A 117 10.41 9.74 -1.20
C GLU A 117 10.56 8.26 -0.76
N PRO A 118 11.75 7.85 -0.30
CA PRO A 118 12.14 6.46 -0.07
C PRO A 118 11.84 5.94 1.35
N ASP A 119 11.07 6.65 2.15
CA ASP A 119 10.51 6.18 3.41
C ASP A 119 9.37 5.20 3.09
N GLY A 120 9.79 3.97 2.77
CA GLY A 120 9.01 2.90 2.11
C GLY A 120 7.62 2.55 2.68
N GLY A 121 7.16 3.18 3.76
CA GLY A 121 5.77 3.08 4.24
C GLY A 121 4.75 3.65 3.25
N GLY A 122 4.98 4.84 2.69
CA GLY A 122 4.04 5.46 1.75
C GLY A 122 3.84 4.62 0.47
N ALA A 123 4.94 4.12 -0.09
CA ALA A 123 4.92 3.25 -1.25
C ALA A 123 4.20 1.92 -0.99
N VAL A 124 4.41 1.32 0.18
CA VAL A 124 3.72 0.08 0.59
C VAL A 124 2.23 0.35 0.77
N ALA A 125 1.86 1.38 1.55
CA ALA A 125 0.46 1.70 1.82
C ALA A 125 -0.32 2.01 0.54
N LEU A 126 0.28 2.73 -0.41
CA LEU A 126 -0.33 3.00 -1.71
C LEU A 126 -0.46 1.74 -2.56
N SER A 127 0.55 0.87 -2.57
CA SER A 127 0.49 -0.42 -3.28
C SER A 127 -0.63 -1.29 -2.73
N VAL A 128 -0.80 -1.32 -1.40
CA VAL A 128 -1.87 -2.07 -0.73
C VAL A 128 -3.24 -1.48 -1.04
N LEU A 129 -3.40 -0.15 -0.96
CA LEU A 129 -4.67 0.50 -1.30
C LEU A 129 -5.06 0.23 -2.76
N ALA A 130 -4.12 0.35 -3.70
CA ALA A 130 -4.36 0.08 -5.11
C ALA A 130 -4.75 -1.39 -5.34
N ALA A 131 -4.07 -2.33 -4.67
CA ALA A 131 -4.41 -3.75 -4.71
C ALA A 131 -5.83 -4.01 -4.18
N GLU A 132 -6.21 -3.34 -3.09
CA GLU A 132 -7.55 -3.47 -2.50
C GLU A 132 -8.65 -2.91 -3.41
N VAL A 133 -8.44 -1.72 -3.97
CA VAL A 133 -9.37 -1.14 -4.95
C VAL A 133 -9.48 -2.02 -6.19
N ALA A 134 -8.36 -2.60 -6.65
CA ALA A 134 -8.35 -3.52 -7.77
C ALA A 134 -9.12 -4.81 -7.50
N ARG A 135 -8.96 -5.42 -6.31
CA ARG A 135 -9.76 -6.59 -5.89
C ARG A 135 -11.26 -6.29 -5.90
N ARG A 136 -11.64 -5.05 -5.61
CA ARG A 136 -13.02 -4.57 -5.65
C ARG A 136 -13.47 -4.08 -7.03
N GLY A 137 -12.68 -4.32 -8.09
CA GLY A 137 -13.03 -4.01 -9.47
C GLY A 137 -12.72 -2.59 -9.93
N GLY A 138 -12.03 -1.78 -9.12
CA GLY A 138 -11.75 -0.36 -9.43
C GLY A 138 -10.50 -0.09 -10.29
N ALA A 139 -9.75 -1.13 -10.70
CA ALA A 139 -8.48 -0.97 -11.43
C ALA A 139 -8.64 -0.21 -12.76
N GLY A 140 -9.66 -0.55 -13.56
CA GLY A 140 -9.90 0.14 -14.84
C GLY A 140 -10.18 1.64 -14.67
N ALA A 141 -10.93 2.01 -13.62
CA ALA A 141 -11.23 3.40 -13.30
C ALA A 141 -9.98 4.19 -12.88
N ILE A 142 -9.07 3.59 -12.09
CA ILE A 142 -7.78 4.22 -11.76
C ILE A 142 -6.99 4.49 -13.05
N GLY A 143 -6.93 3.48 -13.93
CA GLY A 143 -6.21 3.58 -15.18
C GLY A 143 -6.73 4.69 -16.08
N GLU A 144 -8.04 4.68 -16.33
CA GLU A 144 -8.72 5.67 -17.18
C GLU A 144 -8.49 7.08 -16.65
N ARG A 145 -8.55 7.29 -15.34
CA ARG A 145 -8.33 8.60 -14.71
C ARG A 145 -6.90 9.10 -14.89
N LEU A 146 -5.91 8.24 -14.71
CA LEU A 146 -4.50 8.62 -14.91
C LEU A 146 -4.24 9.03 -16.37
N ARG A 147 -4.86 8.37 -17.35
CA ARG A 147 -4.67 8.72 -18.78
C ARG A 147 -5.30 10.06 -19.19
N HIS A 148 -6.37 10.49 -18.53
CA HIS A 148 -7.10 11.70 -18.89
C HIS A 148 -6.64 12.96 -18.12
N SER A 149 -5.42 12.98 -17.57
CA SER A 149 -4.87 14.21 -16.98
C SER A 149 -4.69 15.28 -18.06
N GLU A 150 -5.25 16.47 -17.84
CA GLU A 150 -5.25 17.55 -18.82
C GLU A 150 -3.92 18.34 -18.87
N SER A 151 -3.03 18.15 -17.89
CA SER A 151 -1.71 18.79 -17.85
C SER A 151 -0.63 17.91 -18.52
N PRO A 152 0.23 18.46 -19.40
CA PRO A 152 1.33 17.71 -20.03
C PRO A 152 2.33 17.10 -19.03
N ASP A 153 2.63 17.82 -17.95
CA ASP A 153 3.52 17.34 -16.89
C ASP A 153 2.84 16.24 -16.06
N GLU A 154 1.53 16.37 -15.83
CA GLU A 154 0.75 15.32 -15.19
C GLU A 154 0.55 14.11 -16.10
N ALA A 155 0.49 14.26 -17.43
CA ALA A 155 0.41 13.15 -18.37
C ALA A 155 1.71 12.32 -18.36
N ALA A 156 2.87 12.98 -18.30
CA ALA A 156 4.16 12.31 -18.11
C ALA A 156 4.25 11.64 -16.72
N GLY A 157 3.80 12.33 -15.67
CA GLY A 157 3.70 11.80 -14.31
C GLY A 157 2.75 10.61 -14.21
N ALA A 158 1.61 10.66 -14.91
CA ALA A 158 0.60 9.62 -14.96
C ALA A 158 1.10 8.38 -15.69
N ALA A 159 1.85 8.53 -16.79
CA ALA A 159 2.52 7.41 -17.43
C ALA A 159 3.56 6.76 -16.49
N GLY A 160 4.26 7.56 -15.68
CA GLY A 160 5.12 7.09 -14.60
C GLY A 160 4.35 6.34 -13.51
N ALA A 161 3.24 6.90 -13.04
CA ALA A 161 2.37 6.35 -12.00
C ALA A 161 1.71 5.03 -12.43
N LEU A 162 1.22 4.95 -13.67
CA LEU A 162 0.66 3.72 -14.25
C LEU A 162 1.70 2.61 -14.28
N ARG A 163 2.91 2.89 -14.79
CA ARG A 163 4.00 1.89 -14.80
C ARG A 163 4.38 1.47 -13.39
N TRP A 164 4.49 2.42 -12.46
CA TRP A 164 4.84 2.15 -11.08
C TRP A 164 3.79 1.27 -10.39
N LEU A 165 2.50 1.61 -10.49
CA LEU A 165 1.40 0.82 -9.92
C LEU A 165 1.30 -0.57 -10.54
N SER A 166 1.35 -0.64 -11.87
CA SER A 166 1.29 -1.89 -12.62
C SER A 166 2.40 -2.85 -12.21
N GLU A 167 3.63 -2.35 -12.06
CA GLU A 167 4.75 -3.15 -11.55
C GLU A 167 4.52 -3.66 -10.12
N ARG A 168 4.02 -2.81 -9.21
CA ARG A 168 3.73 -3.21 -7.83
C ARG A 168 2.65 -4.29 -7.74
N LEU A 169 1.62 -4.20 -8.56
CA LEU A 169 0.57 -5.22 -8.64
C LEU A 169 1.09 -6.55 -9.21
N ARG A 170 1.99 -6.51 -10.21
CA ARG A 170 2.64 -7.74 -10.71
C ARG A 170 3.51 -8.39 -9.64
N ILE A 171 4.28 -7.60 -8.87
CA ILE A 171 5.06 -8.11 -7.73
C ILE A 171 4.14 -8.77 -6.69
N ALA A 172 2.94 -8.24 -6.48
CA ALA A 172 1.93 -8.83 -5.60
C ALA A 172 1.25 -10.10 -6.17
N GLY A 173 1.47 -10.45 -7.43
CA GLY A 173 0.78 -11.54 -8.13
C GLY A 173 -0.64 -11.18 -8.59
N LEU A 174 -1.02 -9.90 -8.55
CA LEU A 174 -2.31 -9.38 -9.02
C LEU A 174 -2.24 -9.01 -10.51
N THR A 175 -1.90 -9.99 -11.34
CA THR A 175 -1.61 -9.79 -12.76
C THR A 175 -2.83 -9.28 -13.54
N ASP A 176 -4.03 -9.78 -13.23
CA ASP A 176 -5.27 -9.34 -13.88
C ASP A 176 -5.57 -7.86 -13.59
N ALA A 177 -5.33 -7.42 -12.35
CA ALA A 177 -5.45 -6.03 -11.97
C ALA A 177 -4.43 -5.13 -12.68
N ALA A 178 -3.18 -5.60 -12.81
CA ALA A 178 -2.15 -4.90 -13.57
C ALA A 178 -2.55 -4.75 -15.04
N HIS A 179 -3.10 -5.81 -15.65
CA HIS A 179 -3.62 -5.74 -17.02
C HIS A 179 -4.76 -4.74 -17.18
N LEU A 180 -5.66 -4.63 -16.21
CA LEU A 180 -6.75 -3.64 -16.25
C LEU A 180 -6.23 -2.20 -16.17
N LEU A 181 -5.19 -1.93 -15.38
CA LEU A 181 -4.53 -0.63 -15.38
C LEU A 181 -3.88 -0.31 -16.72
N ASP A 182 -3.19 -1.30 -17.31
CA ASP A 182 -2.50 -1.17 -18.59
C ASP A 182 -3.49 -0.95 -19.76
N ALA A 183 -4.69 -1.55 -19.68
CA ALA A 183 -5.64 -1.65 -20.79
C ALA A 183 -6.76 -0.60 -20.82
N GLY A 184 -7.09 0.05 -19.70
CA GLY A 184 -8.10 1.12 -19.71
C GLY A 184 -7.63 2.35 -20.49
#